data_AF-A0A158I2P7-F1
#
_entry.id   AF-A0A158I2P7-F1
#
_cell.length_a   1.000
_cell.length_b   1.000
_cell.length_c   1.000
_cell.angle_alpha   90.00
_cell.angle_beta   90.00
_cell.angle_gamma   90.00
#
_symmetry.space_group_name_H-M   'P 1'
#
loop_
_entity.id
_entity.type
_entity.pdbx_description
1 polymer ?
#
loop_
_entity_poly.entity_id
_entity_poly.type
_entity_poly.pdbx_seq_one_letter_code
_entity_poly.pdbx_strand_id
1 'polypeptide(L)' 'MQHSKFLAVDSAVIQTGSYNYSQQAALYNSENVIVFRGRPDIVRAYLSNWSDVTAQGQRYSAQ' A
#
# COMPACT_ATOMS: atom_id res chain seq x y z
N MET A 1 -2.93 5.31 14.33
CA MET A 1 -3.45 5.75 13.02
C MET A 1 -2.73 5.02 11.91
N GLN A 2 -3.41 4.65 10.83
CA GLN A 2 -2.77 4.07 9.65
C GLN A 2 -2.27 5.21 8.74
N HIS A 3 -1.03 5.13 8.24
CA HIS A 3 -0.45 6.15 7.34
C HIS A 3 0.32 5.55 6.15
N SER A 4 0.37 4.22 6.02
CA SER A 4 1.10 3.56 4.93
C SER A 4 0.31 3.65 3.63
N LYS A 5 0.95 4.12 2.56
CA LYS A 5 0.41 4.06 1.19
C LYS A 5 1.20 3.05 0.38
N PHE A 6 0.56 1.94 0.07
CA PHE A 6 1.15 0.94 -0.78
C PHE A 6 0.07 0.09 -1.45
N LEU A 7 0.45 -0.55 -2.54
CA LEU A 7 -0.33 -1.54 -3.27
C LEU A 7 0.55 -2.78 -3.47
N ALA A 8 0.00 -3.95 -3.17
CA ALA A 8 0.58 -5.23 -3.52
C ALA A 8 -0.21 -5.84 -4.70
N VAL A 9 0.50 -6.29 -5.74
CA VAL A 9 -0.11 -6.92 -6.93
C VAL A 9 0.47 -8.33 -7.09
N ASP A 10 -0.44 -9.31 -7.22
CA ASP A 10 -0.16 -10.73 -7.50
C ASP A 10 0.93 -11.37 -6.61
N SER A 11 1.09 -10.89 -5.38
CA SER A 11 2.18 -11.32 -4.47
C SER A 11 3.57 -11.27 -5.10
N ALA A 12 3.80 -10.34 -6.03
CA ALA A 12 5.06 -10.23 -6.79
C ALA A 12 5.56 -8.78 -6.93
N VAL A 13 4.68 -7.79 -6.79
CA VAL A 13 5.00 -6.37 -6.98
C VAL A 13 4.52 -5.57 -5.78
N ILE A 14 5.36 -4.66 -5.30
CA ILE A 14 4.97 -3.62 -4.32
C ILE A 14 5.15 -2.25 -4.96
N GLN A 15 4.11 -1.44 -4.92
CA GLN A 15 4.18 0.00 -5.15
C GLN A 15 4.05 0.71 -3.80
N THR A 16 4.91 1.69 -3.51
CA THR A 16 4.84 2.48 -2.28
C THR A 16 5.44 3.88 -2.50
N GLY A 17 5.28 4.79 -1.54
CA GLY A 17 5.81 6.15 -1.61
C GLY A 17 4.99 7.14 -0.79
N SER A 18 5.11 8.42 -1.14
CA SER A 18 4.29 9.48 -0.52
C SER A 18 2.86 9.52 -1.07
N TYR A 19 2.67 8.99 -2.29
CA TYR A 19 1.42 9.07 -3.04
C TYR A 19 0.21 8.50 -2.28
N ASN A 20 -0.75 9.37 -1.96
CA ASN A 20 -2.06 9.00 -1.44
C ASN A 20 -3.00 8.57 -2.58
N TYR A 21 -3.89 7.60 -2.35
CA TYR A 21 -4.93 7.25 -3.33
C TYR A 21 -6.07 8.29 -3.31
N SER A 22 -5.78 9.50 -3.77
CA SER A 22 -6.70 10.64 -3.78
C SER A 22 -6.50 11.53 -5.01
N GLN A 23 -7.49 12.36 -5.33
CA GLN A 23 -7.38 13.34 -6.42
C GLN A 23 -6.27 14.35 -6.17
N GLN A 24 -6.02 14.71 -4.89
CA GLN A 24 -5.01 15.67 -4.53
C GLN A 24 -3.58 15.20 -4.87
N ALA A 25 -3.27 13.94 -4.55
CA ALA A 25 -2.00 13.32 -4.92
C ALA A 25 -1.87 13.10 -6.44
N ALA A 26 -2.99 12.82 -7.12
CA ALA A 26 -3.00 12.55 -8.56
C ALA A 26 -2.77 13.81 -9.42
N LEU A 27 -3.29 14.97 -8.99
CA LEU A 27 -3.41 16.14 -9.86
C LEU A 27 -2.62 17.37 -9.39
N TYR A 28 -2.29 17.47 -8.10
CA TYR A 28 -1.86 18.74 -7.52
C TYR A 28 -0.60 18.64 -6.68
N ASN A 29 -0.42 17.57 -5.90
CA ASN A 29 0.75 17.44 -5.04
C ASN A 29 1.97 16.93 -5.82
N SER A 30 3.16 17.33 -5.38
CA SER A 30 4.38 16.64 -5.75
C SER A 30 4.50 15.37 -4.92
N GLU A 31 4.33 14.23 -5.57
CA GLU A 31 4.37 12.91 -4.94
C GLU A 31 5.48 12.06 -5.57
N ASN A 32 6.01 11.12 -4.79
CA ASN A 32 6.95 10.12 -5.29
C ASN A 32 6.38 8.70 -5.14
N VAL A 33 6.74 7.85 -6.10
CA VAL A 33 6.36 6.43 -6.13
C VAL A 33 7.57 5.60 -6.52
N ILE A 34 7.78 4.48 -5.82
CA ILE A 34 8.72 3.43 -6.19
C ILE A 34 7.95 2.13 -6.39
N VAL A 35 8.36 1.36 -7.40
CA VAL A 35 7.79 0.05 -7.71
C VAL A 35 8.89 -1.00 -7.63
N PHE A 36 8.74 -1.95 -6.71
CA PHE A 36 9.60 -3.12 -6.59
C PHE A 36 9.04 -4.28 -7.39
N ARG A 37 9.86 -4.86 -8.28
CA ARG A 37 9.56 -6.07 -9.05
C ARG A 37 10.69 -7.08 -8.86
N GLY A 38 10.38 -8.38 -8.83
CA GLY A 38 11.40 -9.42 -8.66
C GLY A 38 12.09 -9.39 -7.28
N ARG A 39 11.41 -8.82 -6.27
CA ARG A 39 11.93 -8.65 -4.90
C ARG A 39 11.03 -9.38 -3.89
N PRO A 40 11.07 -10.71 -3.86
CA PRO A 40 10.16 -11.51 -3.03
C PRO A 40 10.39 -11.28 -1.53
N ASP A 41 11.59 -10.87 -1.13
CA ASP A 41 11.92 -10.44 0.23
C ASP A 41 11.11 -9.20 0.66
N ILE A 42 11.07 -8.18 -0.19
CA ILE A 42 10.30 -6.95 0.07
C ILE A 42 8.80 -7.25 0.05
N VAL A 43 8.33 -8.03 -0.92
CA VAL A 43 6.90 -8.39 -1.02
C VAL A 43 6.43 -9.09 0.25
N ARG A 44 7.18 -10.10 0.74
CA ARG A 44 6.81 -10.82 1.98
C ARG A 44 6.73 -9.91 3.19
N ALA A 45 7.68 -8.98 3.33
CA ALA A 45 7.67 -8.02 4.45
C ALA A 45 6.40 -7.15 4.44
N TYR A 46 6.02 -6.61 3.28
CA TYR A 46 4.80 -5.81 3.13
C TYR A 46 3.52 -6.61 3.36
N LEU A 47 3.46 -7.87 2.87
CA LEU A 47 2.30 -8.74 3.09
C LEU A 47 2.15 -9.16 4.55
N SER A 48 3.25 -9.40 5.27
CA SER A 48 3.23 -9.65 6.71
C SER A 48 2.65 -8.45 7.47
N ASN A 49 3.17 -7.25 7.20
CA ASN A 49 2.66 -6.03 7.81
C ASN A 49 1.19 -5.76 7.46
N TRP A 50 0.77 -6.04 6.22
CA TRP A 50 -0.63 -5.95 5.81
C TRP A 50 -1.53 -6.86 6.66
N SER A 51 -1.14 -8.12 6.84
CA SER A 51 -1.86 -9.08 7.69
C SER A 51 -2.03 -8.55 9.12
N ASP A 52 -0.94 -8.06 9.74
CA ASP A 52 -0.95 -7.58 11.13
C ASP A 52 -1.82 -6.33 11.31
N VAL A 53 -1.76 -5.38 10.37
CA VAL A 53 -2.54 -4.14 10.43
C VAL A 53 -4.02 -4.39 10.14
N THR A 54 -4.34 -5.21 9.14
CA THR A 54 -5.74 -5.48 8.77
C THR A 54 -6.48 -6.31 9.82
N ALA A 55 -5.79 -7.18 10.54
CA ALA A 55 -6.37 -7.94 11.66
C ALA A 55 -6.89 -7.04 12.80
N GLN A 56 -6.37 -5.81 12.91
CA GLN A 56 -6.82 -4.80 13.89
C GLN A 56 -7.95 -3.91 13.35
N GLY A 57 -8.27 -4.02 12.06
CA GLY A 57 -9.32 -3.24 11.41
C GLY A 57 -10.71 -3.85 11.61
N GLN A 58 -11.73 -3.06 11.28
CA GLN A 58 -13.10 -3.54 11.19
C GLN A 58 -13.47 -3.69 9.72
N ARG A 59 -14.10 -4.82 9.37
CA ARG A 59 -14.58 -5.04 8.00
C ARG A 59 -15.68 -4.02 7.69
N TYR A 60 -15.42 -3.16 6.72
CA TYR A 60 -16.44 -2.26 6.20
C TYR A 60 -17.51 -3.05 5.44
N SER A 61 -18.78 -2.73 5.70
CA SER A 61 -19.96 -3.28 5.02
C SER A 61 -20.88 -2.12 4.67
N ALA A 62 -21.32 -2.04 3.41
CA ALA A 62 -22.17 -0.96 2.91
C ALA A 62 -23.67 -1.29 2.97
N GLN A 63 -24.08 -2.17 3.89
CA GLN A 63 -25.49 -2.51 4.11
C GLN A 63 -26.32 -1.27 4.41
#